data_AF-A0A3N5ACV5-F1
#
_entry.id   AF-A0A3N5ACV5-F1
#
_cell.length_a   1.000
_cell.length_b   1.000
_cell.length_c   1.000
_cell.angle_alpha   90.00
_cell.angle_beta   90.00
_cell.angle_gamma   90.00
#
_symmetry.space_group_name_H-M   'P 1'
#
loop_
_entity.id
_entity.type
_entity.pdbx_description
1 polymer ?
#
loop_
_entity_poly.entity_id
_entity_poly.type
_entity_poly.pdbx_seq_one_letter_code
_entity_poly.pdbx_strand_id
1 'polypeptide(L)'
;MRWGDRPIWVRCVAGAYVIGFLEGAGAHAYFLATGGLHTYGYAPMPVQLLFHALLLLDPLVALLIVRARPSGALLAAAVMLLDLAGNWDGTWHAVLADPAAYLRPAGLLPITVFGIFVVFSALPLRRGLANARSAG
;
A
#
# COMPACT_ATOMS: atom_id res chain seq x y z
N MET A 1 1.62 25.48 -8.92
CA MET A 1 0.81 24.30 -8.53
C MET A 1 1.47 23.05 -9.09
N ARG A 2 2.02 22.13 -8.26
CA ARG A 2 2.88 21.01 -8.74
C ARG A 2 2.19 19.93 -9.59
N TRP A 3 0.85 19.95 -9.64
CA TRP A 3 0.03 18.91 -10.26
C TRP A 3 -0.71 19.34 -11.53
N GLY A 4 -0.86 20.65 -11.77
CA GLY A 4 -1.73 21.20 -12.82
C GLY A 4 -1.35 20.72 -14.22
N ASP A 5 -0.05 20.64 -14.49
CA ASP A 5 0.49 20.31 -15.82
C ASP A 5 0.72 18.80 -16.02
N ARG A 6 0.35 17.97 -15.05
CA ARG A 6 0.61 16.53 -15.11
C ARG A 6 -0.49 15.82 -15.90
N PRO A 7 -0.14 14.80 -16.71
CA PRO A 7 -1.12 13.98 -17.41
C PRO A 7 -2.18 13.43 -16.46
N ILE A 8 -3.42 13.36 -16.93
CA ILE A 8 -4.55 12.89 -16.11
C ILE A 8 -4.30 11.49 -15.52
N TRP A 9 -3.68 10.59 -16.28
CA TRP A 9 -3.36 9.25 -15.79
C TRP A 9 -2.40 9.27 -14.59
N VAL A 10 -1.40 10.17 -14.56
CA VAL A 10 -0.47 10.32 -13.43
C VAL A 10 -1.24 10.75 -12.18
N ARG A 11 -2.20 11.66 -12.35
CA ARG A 11 -3.04 12.16 -11.26
C ARG A 11 -3.98 11.08 -10.74
N CYS A 12 -4.61 10.31 -11.63
CA CYS A 12 -5.49 9.21 -11.26
C CYS A 12 -4.74 8.10 -10.53
N VAL A 13 -3.58 7.67 -11.05
CA VAL A 13 -2.75 6.63 -10.40
C VAL A 13 -2.24 7.13 -9.05
N ALA A 14 -1.77 8.37 -8.96
CA ALA A 14 -1.35 8.97 -7.68
C ALA A 14 -2.50 9.06 -6.68
N GLY A 15 -3.71 9.42 -7.14
CA GLY A 15 -4.91 9.44 -6.31
C GLY A 15 -5.26 8.05 -5.77
N ALA A 16 -5.21 7.03 -6.63
CA ALA A 16 -5.42 5.65 -6.23
C ALA A 16 -4.41 5.18 -5.18
N TYR A 17 -3.12 5.56 -5.32
CA TYR A 17 -2.11 5.29 -4.29
C TYR A 17 -2.51 5.95 -2.97
N VAL A 18 -2.78 7.25 -2.97
CA VAL A 18 -3.11 8.00 -1.75
C VAL A 18 -4.32 7.38 -1.04
N ILE A 19 -5.38 7.04 -1.77
CA ILE A 19 -6.57 6.42 -1.19
C ILE A 19 -6.24 5.06 -0.58
N GLY A 20 -5.61 4.16 -1.34
CA GLY A 20 -5.32 2.81 -0.85
C GLY A 20 -4.35 2.77 0.33
N PHE A 21 -3.32 3.62 0.34
CA PHE A 21 -2.42 3.71 1.49
C PHE A 21 -3.13 4.32 2.72
N LEU A 22 -3.97 5.34 2.56
CA LEU A 22 -4.71 5.87 3.71
C LEU A 22 -5.77 4.90 4.25
N GLU A 23 -6.38 4.10 3.38
CA GLU A 23 -7.24 2.98 3.77
C GLU A 23 -6.44 1.94 4.59
N GLY A 24 -5.27 1.53 4.11
CA GLY A 24 -4.35 0.62 4.84
C GLY A 24 -3.97 1.16 6.21
N ALA A 25 -3.56 2.43 6.29
CA ALA A 25 -3.27 3.10 7.56
C ALA A 25 -4.48 3.08 8.51
N GLY A 26 -5.68 3.30 7.98
CA GLY A 26 -6.93 3.22 8.73
C GLY A 26 -7.21 1.82 9.27
N ALA A 27 -6.95 0.78 8.47
CA ALA A 27 -7.06 -0.61 8.92
C ALA A 27 -6.06 -0.94 10.02
N HIS A 28 -4.78 -0.56 9.87
CA HIS A 28 -3.76 -0.75 10.91
C HIS A 28 -4.10 0.02 12.21
N ALA A 29 -4.61 1.24 12.09
CA ALA A 29 -5.06 2.01 13.23
C ALA A 29 -6.26 1.35 13.94
N TYR A 30 -7.22 0.84 13.17
CA TYR A 30 -8.38 0.12 13.72
C TYR A 30 -7.97 -1.15 14.46
N PHE A 31 -7.09 -1.96 13.88
CA PHE A 31 -6.57 -3.16 14.53
C PHE A 31 -5.79 -2.84 15.80
N LEU A 32 -4.92 -1.83 15.77
CA LEU A 32 -4.19 -1.39 16.95
C LEU A 32 -5.13 -0.87 18.04
N ALA A 33 -6.17 -0.10 17.67
CA ALA A 33 -7.13 0.46 18.62
C ALA A 33 -8.02 -0.62 19.27
N THR A 34 -8.32 -1.71 18.56
CA THR A 34 -9.23 -2.77 19.02
C THR A 34 -8.51 -3.96 19.66
N GLY A 35 -7.31 -4.30 19.18
CA GLY A 35 -6.52 -5.44 19.63
C GLY A 35 -5.23 -5.08 20.40
N GLY A 36 -4.88 -3.79 20.50
CA GLY A 36 -3.65 -3.33 21.13
C GLY A 36 -2.38 -3.84 20.43
N LEU A 37 -1.26 -3.85 21.16
CA LEU A 37 0.04 -4.32 20.63
C LEU A 37 0.05 -5.80 20.24
N HIS A 38 -0.93 -6.58 20.71
CA HIS A 38 -1.06 -8.01 20.42
C HIS A 38 -1.96 -8.30 19.23
N THR A 39 -2.47 -7.29 18.52
CA THR A 39 -3.38 -7.49 17.39
C THR A 39 -2.83 -8.38 16.28
N TYR A 40 -1.50 -8.51 16.17
CA TYR A 40 -0.82 -9.37 15.20
C TYR A 40 -0.14 -10.59 15.85
N GLY A 41 -0.53 -10.96 17.08
CA GLY A 41 0.12 -12.04 17.84
C GLY A 41 0.10 -13.42 17.18
N TYR A 42 -0.69 -13.60 16.13
CA TYR A 42 -0.72 -14.81 15.30
C TYR A 42 0.49 -14.94 14.35
N ALA A 43 1.19 -13.85 14.06
CA ALA A 43 2.28 -13.82 13.07
C ALA A 43 3.66 -13.90 13.73
N PRO A 44 4.73 -14.33 13.02
CA PRO A 44 6.10 -14.21 13.51
C PRO A 44 6.49 -12.77 13.82
N MET A 45 7.37 -12.55 14.81
CA MET A 45 7.74 -11.22 15.29
C MET A 45 8.12 -10.20 14.18
N PRO A 46 8.90 -10.56 13.14
CA PRO A 46 9.20 -9.62 12.05
C PRO A 46 7.97 -9.11 11.30
N VAL A 47 6.97 -9.96 11.08
CA VAL A 47 5.70 -9.60 10.42
C VAL A 47 4.87 -8.70 11.33
N GLN A 48 4.87 -8.97 12.64
CA GLN A 48 4.20 -8.09 13.61
C GLN A 48 4.79 -6.68 13.60
N LEU A 49 6.12 -6.56 13.62
CA LEU A 49 6.79 -5.26 13.56
C LEU A 49 6.50 -4.53 12.26
N LEU A 50 6.50 -5.26 11.13
CA LEU A 50 6.13 -4.72 9.83
C LEU A 50 4.71 -4.14 9.89
N PHE A 51 3.71 -4.91 10.32
CA PHE A 51 2.33 -4.44 10.35
C PHE A 51 2.11 -3.25 11.29
N HIS A 52 2.83 -3.16 12.41
CA HIS A 52 2.83 -1.94 13.21
C HIS A 52 3.51 -0.77 12.49
N ALA A 53 4.61 -1.00 11.78
CA ALA A 53 5.30 0.03 11.02
C ALA A 53 4.46 0.57 9.85
N LEU A 54 3.57 -0.23 9.26
CA LEU A 54 2.65 0.19 8.20
C LEU A 54 1.77 1.37 8.62
N LEU A 55 1.39 1.46 9.90
CA LEU A 55 0.69 2.62 10.45
C LEU A 55 1.40 3.96 10.18
N LEU A 56 2.74 3.94 10.09
CA LEU A 56 3.57 5.12 9.78
C LEU A 56 4.01 5.16 8.32
N LEU A 57 4.32 4.00 7.72
CA LEU A 57 4.79 3.92 6.34
C LEU A 57 3.69 4.31 5.34
N ASP A 58 2.44 3.94 5.60
CA ASP A 58 1.34 4.21 4.69
C ASP A 58 1.04 5.72 4.56
N PRO A 59 0.88 6.50 5.65
CA PRO A 59 0.78 7.95 5.55
C PRO A 59 2.01 8.61 4.95
N LEU A 60 3.21 8.06 5.19
CA LEU A 60 4.44 8.57 4.60
C LEU A 60 4.44 8.39 3.07
N VAL A 61 4.03 7.23 2.58
CA VAL A 61 3.86 6.99 1.13
C VAL A 61 2.84 7.97 0.57
N ALA A 62 1.65 8.07 1.17
CA ALA A 62 0.61 8.99 0.74
C ALA A 62 1.13 10.44 0.69
N LEU A 63 1.84 10.88 1.72
CA LEU A 63 2.45 12.22 1.79
C LEU A 63 3.47 12.43 0.67
N LEU A 64 4.38 11.47 0.44
CA LEU A 64 5.37 11.56 -0.63
C LEU A 64 4.70 11.66 -2.01
N ILE A 65 3.65 10.87 -2.22
CA ILE A 65 2.86 10.92 -3.44
C ILE A 65 2.20 12.28 -3.59
N VAL A 66 1.46 12.79 -2.59
CA VAL A 66 0.83 14.13 -2.59
C VAL A 66 1.83 15.25 -2.86
N ARG A 67 3.06 15.13 -2.32
CA ARG A 67 4.16 16.07 -2.59
C ARG A 67 4.84 15.86 -3.94
N ALA A 68 4.30 14.97 -4.77
CA ALA A 68 4.76 14.67 -6.11
C ALA A 68 6.22 14.18 -6.15
N ARG A 69 6.68 13.50 -5.09
CA ARG A 69 8.05 12.99 -4.96
C ARG A 69 8.19 11.66 -5.72
N PRO A 70 9.09 11.53 -6.70
CA PRO A 70 9.28 10.27 -7.44
C PRO A 70 9.68 9.08 -6.56
N SER A 71 10.37 9.34 -5.45
CA SER A 71 10.72 8.30 -4.45
C SER A 71 9.49 7.66 -3.79
N GLY A 72 8.36 8.37 -3.72
CA GLY A 72 7.12 7.85 -3.13
C GLY A 72 6.60 6.61 -3.86
N ALA A 73 6.75 6.55 -5.19
CA ALA A 73 6.31 5.41 -5.99
C ALA A 73 7.15 4.14 -5.74
N LEU A 74 8.45 4.30 -5.47
CA LEU A 74 9.32 3.15 -5.13
C LEU A 74 9.07 2.67 -3.70
N LEU A 75 8.91 3.61 -2.76
CA LEU A 75 8.56 3.26 -1.39
C LEU A 75 7.21 2.52 -1.35
N ALA A 76 6.21 3.02 -2.09
CA ALA A 76 4.91 2.36 -2.23
C ALA A 76 5.04 0.90 -2.70
N ALA A 77 5.86 0.64 -3.73
CA ALA A 77 6.08 -0.72 -4.21
C ALA A 77 6.75 -1.62 -3.15
N ALA A 78 7.76 -1.10 -2.45
CA ALA A 78 8.43 -1.85 -1.39
C ALA A 78 7.48 -2.17 -0.23
N VAL A 79 6.69 -1.18 0.21
CA VAL A 79 5.68 -1.36 1.26
C VAL A 79 4.64 -2.40 0.84
N MET A 80 4.07 -2.28 -0.36
CA MET A 80 3.08 -3.26 -0.84
C MET A 80 3.64 -4.68 -0.97
N LEU A 81 4.89 -4.84 -1.42
CA LEU A 81 5.49 -6.18 -1.50
C LEU A 81 5.65 -6.82 -0.12
N LEU A 82 6.08 -6.05 0.88
CA LEU A 82 6.22 -6.52 2.25
C LEU A 82 4.87 -6.84 2.88
N ASP A 83 3.89 -5.96 2.70
CA ASP A 83 2.53 -6.11 3.22
C ASP A 83 1.83 -7.33 2.61
N LEU A 84 1.92 -7.50 1.28
CA LEU A 84 1.45 -8.70 0.59
C LEU A 84 2.12 -9.96 1.11
N ALA A 85 3.44 -9.96 1.27
CA ALA A 85 4.17 -11.13 1.77
C ALA A 85 3.67 -11.52 3.16
N GLY A 86 3.52 -10.56 4.08
CA GLY A 86 3.00 -10.82 5.43
C GLY A 86 1.57 -11.36 5.44
N ASN A 87 0.69 -10.78 4.61
CA ASN A 87 -0.71 -11.22 4.52
C ASN A 87 -0.84 -12.61 3.88
N TRP A 88 -0.13 -12.88 2.79
CA TRP A 88 -0.16 -14.16 2.12
C TRP A 88 0.48 -15.27 2.95
N ASP A 89 1.60 -15.01 3.62
CA ASP A 89 2.25 -15.98 4.52
C ASP A 89 1.29 -16.44 5.62
N GLY A 90 0.62 -15.50 6.29
CA GLY A 90 -0.33 -15.81 7.37
C GLY A 90 -1.62 -16.49 6.91
N THR A 91 -1.98 -16.39 5.63
CA THR A 91 -3.26 -16.91 5.10
C THR A 91 -3.12 -18.07 4.12
N TRP A 92 -1.89 -18.41 3.69
CA TRP A 92 -1.62 -19.38 2.62
C TRP A 92 -2.37 -20.70 2.79
N HIS A 93 -2.24 -21.33 3.96
CA HIS A 93 -2.88 -22.61 4.25
C HIS A 93 -4.41 -22.53 4.24
N ALA A 94 -4.97 -21.43 4.74
CA ALA A 94 -6.41 -21.24 4.80
C ALA A 94 -7.01 -20.93 3.41
N VAL A 95 -6.29 -20.18 2.57
CA VAL A 95 -6.65 -19.94 1.17
C VAL A 95 -6.70 -21.25 0.38
N LEU A 96 -5.72 -22.15 0.58
CA LEU A 96 -5.71 -23.45 -0.10
C LEU A 96 -6.85 -24.37 0.37
N ALA A 97 -7.27 -24.25 1.63
CA ALA A 97 -8.36 -25.04 2.19
C ALA A 97 -9.74 -24.58 1.69
N ASP A 98 -9.95 -23.27 1.58
CA ASP A 98 -11.19 -22.68 1.06
C ASP A 98 -10.93 -21.37 0.29
N PRO A 99 -10.65 -21.44 -1.03
CA PRO A 99 -10.36 -20.26 -1.84
C PRO A 99 -11.53 -19.28 -1.92
N ALA A 100 -12.78 -19.78 -1.86
CA ALA A 100 -13.97 -18.95 -2.04
C ALA A 100 -14.17 -18.00 -0.85
N ALA A 101 -13.76 -18.40 0.36
CA ALA A 101 -13.78 -17.55 1.55
C ALA A 101 -12.95 -16.26 1.40
N TYR A 102 -11.98 -16.23 0.48
CA TYR A 102 -11.07 -15.10 0.25
C TYR A 102 -11.48 -14.22 -0.94
N LEU A 103 -12.58 -14.53 -1.64
CA LEU A 103 -13.15 -13.70 -2.70
C LEU A 103 -14.03 -12.54 -2.18
N ARG A 104 -13.85 -12.16 -0.91
CA ARG A 104 -14.66 -11.14 -0.25
C ARG A 104 -14.16 -9.74 -0.61
N PRO A 105 -15.04 -8.72 -0.60
CA PRO A 105 -14.66 -7.34 -0.93
C PRO A 105 -13.80 -6.66 0.15
N ALA A 106 -13.46 -7.38 1.23
CA ALA A 106 -12.56 -6.94 2.29
C ALA A 106 -11.59 -8.09 2.62
N GLY A 107 -10.35 -7.75 2.97
CA GLY A 107 -9.30 -8.72 3.29
C GLY A 107 -8.32 -8.95 2.14
N LEU A 108 -7.94 -10.22 1.91
CA LEU A 108 -6.80 -10.59 1.05
C LEU A 108 -6.97 -10.23 -0.44
N LEU A 109 -8.19 -10.27 -0.97
CA LEU A 109 -8.43 -9.97 -2.39
C LEU A 109 -8.18 -8.48 -2.73
N PRO A 110 -8.80 -7.50 -2.05
CA PRO A 110 -8.55 -6.08 -2.32
C PRO A 110 -7.07 -5.69 -2.20
N ILE A 111 -6.40 -6.11 -1.13
CA ILE A 111 -4.97 -5.82 -0.93
C ILE A 111 -4.11 -6.45 -2.05
N THR A 112 -4.44 -7.66 -2.51
CA THR A 112 -3.75 -8.31 -3.64
C THR A 112 -3.93 -7.52 -4.94
N VAL A 113 -5.15 -7.12 -5.27
CA VAL A 113 -5.43 -6.34 -6.48
C VAL A 113 -4.72 -4.98 -6.41
N PHE A 114 -4.80 -4.29 -5.27
CA PHE A 114 -4.13 -3.01 -5.07
C PHE A 114 -2.61 -3.16 -5.13
N GLY A 115 -2.04 -4.19 -4.51
CA GLY A 115 -0.60 -4.44 -4.53
C GLY A 115 -0.07 -4.75 -5.92
N ILE A 116 -0.78 -5.57 -6.70
CA ILE A 116 -0.48 -5.79 -8.13
C ILE A 116 -0.47 -4.44 -8.87
N PHE A 117 -1.54 -3.66 -8.72
CA PHE A 117 -1.65 -2.34 -9.34
C PHE A 117 -0.45 -1.43 -8.98
N VAL A 118 -0.08 -1.35 -7.70
CA VAL A 118 1.05 -0.53 -7.23
C VAL A 118 2.37 -1.02 -7.79
N VAL A 119 2.64 -2.33 -7.77
CA VAL A 119 3.92 -2.89 -8.25
C VAL A 119 4.10 -2.62 -9.74
N PHE A 120 3.06 -2.85 -10.55
CA PHE A 120 3.15 -2.64 -11.99
C PHE A 120 3.17 -1.17 -12.40
N SER A 121 2.51 -0.29 -11.64
CA SER A 121 2.46 1.14 -11.96
C SER A 121 3.56 1.98 -11.31
N ALA A 122 4.34 1.43 -10.37
CA ALA A 122 5.36 2.19 -9.63
C ALA A 122 6.43 2.84 -10.52
N LEU A 123 7.02 2.09 -11.46
CA LEU A 123 8.03 2.63 -12.38
C LEU A 123 7.45 3.65 -13.37
N PRO A 124 6.32 3.37 -14.05
CA PRO A 124 5.62 4.38 -14.85
C PRO A 124 5.30 5.65 -14.06
N LEU A 125 4.72 5.51 -12.87
CA LEU A 125 4.37 6.64 -12.00
C LEU A 125 5.62 7.44 -11.63
N ARG A 126 6.69 6.79 -11.16
CA ARG A 126 7.97 7.44 -10.83
C ARG A 126 8.46 8.31 -11.98
N ARG A 127 8.47 7.78 -13.21
CA ARG A 127 8.90 8.52 -14.41
C ARG A 127 7.99 9.72 -14.67
N GLY A 128 6.67 9.54 -14.60
CA GLY A 128 5.70 10.63 -14.73
C GLY A 128 5.87 11.73 -13.68
N LEU A 129 6.16 11.37 -12.43
CA LEU A 129 6.41 12.33 -11.36
C LEU A 129 7.76 13.07 -11.51
N ALA A 130 8.77 12.41 -12.10
CA ALA A 130 10.12 12.94 -12.27
C ALA A 130 10.23 13.91 -13.46
N ASN A 131 9.63 13.57 -14.62
CA ASN A 131 9.72 14.38 -15.82
C ASN A 131 9.11 15.78 -15.64
N ALA A 132 8.08 15.90 -14.79
CA ALA A 132 7.48 17.18 -14.43
C ALA A 132 8.37 18.07 -13.53
N ARG A 133 9.48 17.57 -12.98
CA ARG A 133 10.45 18.37 -12.21
C ARG A 133 11.57 18.95 -13.09
N SER A 134 11.76 18.44 -14.30
CA SER A 134 12.80 18.89 -15.23
C SER A 134 12.30 19.96 -16.20
N ALA A 135 11.00 20.21 -16.24
CA ALA A 135 10.35 21.11 -17.19
C ALA A 135 9.96 22.49 -16.59
N GLY A 136 10.35 22.77 -15.34
CA GLY A 136 10.12 24.04 -14.66
C GLY A 136 11.29 24.40 -13.78
#